data_AF-A0A2E3INC8-F1
#
_entry.id   AF-A0A2E3INC8-F1
#
_cell.length_a   1.000
_cell.length_b   1.000
_cell.length_c   1.000
_cell.angle_alpha   90.00
_cell.angle_beta   90.00
_cell.angle_gamma   90.00
#
_symmetry.space_group_name_H-M   'P 1'
#
loop_
_entity.id
_entity.type
_entity.pdbx_description
1 polymer ?
#
loop_
_entity_poly.entity_id
_entity_poly.type
_entity_poly.pdbx_seq_one_letter_code
_entity_poly.pdbx_strand_id
1 'polypeptide(L)'
;MAAAPLTAGAGDGPGKAMEQTTFRRILDTGLTGHDPRQAEQGYVLFSPMNDLNQTLIIDMAGEVVHRWQHGENIGLFGSLNTRGNLYMGAKMKDEASDLFQIWPAFKGGQIREALPPARCCGPTPTPAEPD
;
A
#
# COMPACT_ATOMS: atom_id res chain seq x y z
N MET A 1 -1.04 -52.85 3.90
CA MET A 1 -0.38 -51.75 4.62
C MET A 1 -1.37 -50.60 4.70
N ALA A 2 -1.93 -50.34 5.89
CA ALA A 2 -2.84 -49.23 6.10
C ALA A 2 -2.03 -47.97 6.42
N ALA A 3 -2.31 -46.87 5.73
CA ALA A 3 -1.71 -45.57 6.04
C ALA A 3 -2.26 -45.07 7.37
N ALA A 4 -1.37 -44.79 8.33
CA ALA A 4 -1.72 -44.14 9.57
C ALA A 4 -2.10 -42.67 9.31
N PRO A 5 -3.15 -42.14 9.95
CA PRO A 5 -3.40 -40.70 9.92
C PRO A 5 -2.30 -39.98 10.70
N LEU A 6 -1.68 -39.00 10.06
CA LEU A 6 -0.72 -38.11 10.71
C LEU A 6 -1.48 -37.25 11.71
N THR A 7 -1.15 -37.38 12.99
CA THR A 7 -1.64 -36.49 14.05
C THR A 7 -0.60 -35.42 14.33
N ALA A 8 -1.15 -34.28 14.76
CA ALA A 8 -0.56 -33.23 15.58
C ALA A 8 0.30 -32.13 14.92
N GLY A 9 -0.29 -30.94 14.96
CA GLY A 9 0.41 -29.70 15.26
C GLY A 9 -0.48 -28.86 16.17
N ALA A 10 -0.55 -29.22 17.46
CA ALA A 10 -1.18 -28.40 18.49
C ALA A 10 -0.30 -27.18 18.76
N GLY A 11 -0.63 -26.05 18.14
CA GLY A 11 -0.01 -24.75 18.39
C GLY A 11 -0.91 -23.86 19.25
N ASP A 12 -1.20 -24.30 20.48
CA ASP A 12 -1.96 -23.53 21.47
C ASP A 12 -1.11 -22.36 22.00
N GLY A 13 -1.28 -21.22 21.37
CA GLY A 13 -0.95 -19.90 21.90
C GLY A 13 -1.98 -18.92 21.33
N PRO A 14 -2.22 -17.75 21.95
CA PRO A 14 -3.37 -16.91 21.64
C PRO A 14 -3.13 -16.09 20.35
N GLY A 15 -2.90 -16.77 19.23
CA GLY A 15 -3.23 -16.26 17.91
C GLY A 15 -4.63 -16.79 17.61
N LYS A 16 -5.59 -15.90 17.41
CA LYS A 16 -6.98 -16.26 17.03
C LYS A 16 -6.94 -17.33 15.95
N ALA A 17 -7.48 -18.52 16.22
CA ALA A 17 -7.51 -19.63 15.25
C ALA A 17 -8.09 -19.11 13.92
N MET A 18 -7.35 -19.35 12.83
CA MET A 18 -7.71 -18.84 11.50
C MET A 18 -9.10 -19.37 11.10
N GLU A 19 -10.04 -18.47 10.91
CA GLU A 19 -11.43 -18.80 10.61
C GLU A 19 -11.50 -19.38 9.18
N GLN A 20 -12.02 -20.60 9.06
CA GLN A 20 -11.91 -21.39 7.83
C GLN A 20 -13.18 -21.33 6.96
N THR A 21 -14.17 -20.50 7.30
CA THR A 21 -15.47 -20.54 6.63
C THR A 21 -15.39 -19.81 5.30
N THR A 22 -15.54 -20.58 4.22
CA THR A 22 -15.57 -20.10 2.84
C THR A 22 -16.54 -18.92 2.64
N PHE A 23 -17.70 -18.94 3.30
CA PHE A 23 -18.69 -17.86 3.20
C PHE A 23 -18.20 -16.53 3.76
N ARG A 24 -17.51 -16.52 4.91
CA ARG A 24 -16.91 -15.28 5.43
C ARG A 24 -15.76 -14.81 4.56
N ARG A 25 -14.96 -15.72 3.99
CA ARG A 25 -13.89 -15.33 3.06
C ARG A 25 -14.37 -14.72 1.75
N ILE A 26 -15.54 -15.13 1.28
CA ILE A 26 -16.13 -14.62 0.05
C ILE A 26 -16.84 -13.28 0.30
N LEU A 27 -17.45 -13.12 1.48
CA LEU A 27 -18.18 -11.90 1.83
C LEU A 27 -17.30 -10.81 2.45
N ASP A 28 -16.26 -11.16 3.19
CA ASP A 28 -15.24 -10.21 3.65
C ASP A 28 -14.28 -9.92 2.49
N THR A 29 -14.17 -8.64 2.15
CA THR A 29 -13.15 -8.16 1.21
C THR A 29 -11.86 -7.89 1.99
N GLY A 30 -10.74 -8.46 1.56
CA GLY A 30 -9.42 -8.20 2.14
C GLY A 30 -8.80 -9.41 2.86
N LEU A 31 -8.01 -9.14 3.91
CA LEU A 31 -7.27 -10.17 4.66
C LEU A 31 -8.21 -10.89 5.65
N THR A 32 -8.56 -12.13 5.33
CA THR A 32 -9.56 -12.92 6.09
C THR A 32 -8.94 -13.81 7.17
N GLY A 33 -7.61 -13.88 7.25
CA GLY A 33 -6.87 -14.65 8.24
C GLY A 33 -5.42 -14.19 8.36
N HIS A 34 -4.94 -14.02 9.59
CA HIS A 34 -3.58 -13.60 9.91
C HIS A 34 -3.13 -14.31 11.19
N ASP A 35 -2.08 -15.14 11.09
CA ASP A 35 -1.35 -15.66 12.26
C ASP A 35 0.03 -14.99 12.31
N PRO A 36 0.26 -14.05 13.23
CA PRO A 36 1.53 -13.33 13.34
C PRO A 36 2.75 -14.25 13.55
N ARG A 37 2.55 -15.46 14.08
CA ARG A 37 3.64 -16.41 14.36
C ARG A 37 4.07 -17.19 13.12
N GLN A 38 3.21 -17.26 12.12
CA GLN A 38 3.45 -17.99 10.86
C GLN A 38 3.65 -17.06 9.67
N ALA A 39 3.17 -15.81 9.77
CA ALA A 39 3.35 -14.80 8.73
C ALA A 39 4.72 -14.13 8.84
N GLU A 40 5.40 -13.99 7.70
CA GLU A 40 6.55 -13.09 7.57
C GLU A 40 6.10 -11.65 7.83
N GLN A 41 6.74 -11.02 8.81
CA GLN A 41 6.37 -9.68 9.23
C GLN A 41 6.91 -8.64 8.25
N GLY A 42 6.08 -7.64 7.96
CA GLY A 42 6.44 -6.61 7.01
C GLY A 42 5.38 -5.53 6.87
N TYR A 43 5.53 -4.76 5.82
CA TYR A 43 4.64 -3.66 5.49
C TYR A 43 4.24 -3.73 4.03
N VAL A 44 3.03 -3.28 3.72
CA VAL A 44 2.53 -3.21 2.35
C VAL A 44 2.46 -1.74 1.94
N LEU A 45 3.22 -1.39 0.91
CA LEU A 45 3.14 -0.11 0.22
C LEU A 45 2.13 -0.22 -0.92
N PHE A 46 1.14 0.66 -0.97
CA PHE A 46 0.21 0.74 -2.09
C PHE A 46 -0.35 2.14 -2.33
N SER A 47 -0.78 2.38 -3.56
CA SER A 47 -1.39 3.64 -4.01
C SER A 47 -2.80 3.32 -4.55
N PRO A 48 -3.89 3.70 -3.85
CA PRO A 48 -5.25 3.49 -4.33
C PRO A 48 -5.49 4.21 -5.66
N MET A 49 -6.20 3.56 -6.59
CA MET A 49 -6.47 4.13 -7.92
C MET A 49 -7.62 5.16 -7.95
N ASN A 50 -8.50 5.17 -6.94
CA ASN A 50 -9.77 5.94 -6.95
C ASN A 50 -9.59 7.40 -6.51
N ASP A 51 -8.61 8.10 -7.07
CA ASP A 51 -8.41 9.55 -6.87
C ASP A 51 -8.24 9.98 -5.40
N LEU A 52 -7.72 9.09 -4.56
CA LEU A 52 -7.43 9.42 -3.15
C LEU A 52 -6.14 10.23 -2.99
N ASN A 53 -5.37 10.40 -4.07
CA ASN A 53 -4.09 11.11 -4.14
C ASN A 53 -3.15 10.83 -2.97
N GLN A 54 -3.19 9.60 -2.46
CA GLN A 54 -2.36 9.16 -1.33
C GLN A 54 -1.64 7.85 -1.60
N THR A 55 -0.42 7.75 -1.10
CA THR A 55 0.32 6.47 -1.03
C THR A 55 0.39 6.08 0.44
N LEU A 56 0.07 4.82 0.73
CA LEU A 56 -0.04 4.32 2.09
C LEU A 56 0.95 3.20 2.33
N ILE A 57 1.43 3.13 3.57
CA ILE A 57 2.01 1.92 4.12
C ILE A 57 1.07 1.43 5.21
N ILE A 58 0.68 0.16 5.11
CA ILE A 58 -0.05 -0.54 6.15
C ILE A 58 0.81 -1.63 6.77
N ASP A 59 0.56 -1.93 8.03
CA ASP A 59 1.09 -3.12 8.69
C ASP A 59 0.26 -4.37 8.38
N MET A 60 0.66 -5.50 8.97
CA MET A 60 -0.01 -6.79 8.80
C MET A 60 -1.37 -6.87 9.52
N ALA A 61 -1.69 -5.92 10.41
CA ALA A 61 -3.02 -5.77 11.00
C ALA A 61 -3.96 -4.94 10.12
N GLY A 62 -3.44 -4.31 9.06
CA GLY A 62 -4.19 -3.42 8.18
C GLY A 62 -4.20 -1.96 8.66
N GLU A 63 -3.43 -1.63 9.69
CA GLU A 63 -3.35 -0.27 10.22
C GLU A 63 -2.41 0.58 9.37
N VAL A 64 -2.83 1.82 9.08
CA VAL A 64 -2.02 2.76 8.30
C VAL A 64 -0.89 3.30 9.17
N VAL A 65 0.33 2.87 8.90
CA VAL A 65 1.54 3.32 9.63
C VAL A 65 2.19 4.53 8.97
N HIS A 66 1.92 4.77 7.68
CA HIS A 66 2.48 5.89 6.96
C HIS A 66 1.58 6.37 5.81
N ARG A 67 1.57 7.67 5.55
CA ARG A 67 0.77 8.29 4.50
C ARG A 67 1.52 9.44 3.83
N TRP A 68 1.71 9.33 2.52
CA TRP A 68 2.01 10.47 1.66
C TRP A 68 0.71 11.02 1.09
N GLN A 69 0.53 12.34 1.17
CA GLN A 69 -0.49 13.05 0.40
C GLN A 69 0.18 13.76 -0.76
N HIS A 70 -0.40 13.62 -1.95
CA HIS A 70 0.12 14.16 -3.19
C HIS A 70 -0.84 15.22 -3.73
N GLY A 71 -0.29 16.26 -4.37
CA GLY A 71 -1.11 17.25 -5.08
C GLY A 71 -1.62 16.75 -6.42
N GLU A 72 -1.13 15.60 -6.88
CA GLU A 72 -1.37 15.04 -8.22
C GLU A 72 -2.13 13.73 -8.15
N ASN A 73 -2.78 13.38 -9.25
CA ASN A 73 -3.41 12.08 -9.38
C ASN A 73 -2.35 10.99 -9.47
N ILE A 74 -2.42 10.06 -8.53
CA ILE A 74 -1.55 8.90 -8.48
C ILE A 74 -2.35 7.63 -8.70
N GLY A 75 -1.67 6.60 -9.18
CA GLY A 75 -2.31 5.34 -9.53
C GLY A 75 -1.41 4.50 -10.43
N LEU A 76 -0.10 4.72 -10.31
CA LEU A 76 0.96 4.03 -11.02
C LEU A 76 1.90 3.41 -9.98
N PHE A 77 2.92 2.72 -10.46
CA PHE A 77 3.88 2.03 -9.61
C PHE A 77 4.57 2.98 -8.60
N GLY A 78 4.85 2.44 -7.41
CA GLY A 78 5.63 3.12 -6.39
C GLY A 78 6.52 2.14 -5.64
N SER A 79 7.71 2.60 -5.25
CA SER A 79 8.67 1.81 -4.47
C SER A 79 9.40 2.70 -3.46
N LEU A 80 9.87 2.08 -2.37
CA LEU A 80 10.75 2.76 -1.43
C LEU A 80 12.20 2.53 -1.83
N ASN A 81 13.00 3.58 -1.66
CA ASN A 81 14.45 3.43 -1.73
C ASN A 81 15.04 3.08 -0.36
N THR A 82 16.34 2.79 -0.33
CA THR A 82 17.07 2.42 0.90
C THR A 82 17.12 3.54 1.94
N ARG A 83 16.87 4.80 1.55
CA ARG A 83 16.78 5.96 2.45
C ARG A 83 15.37 6.16 3.02
N GLY A 84 14.37 5.40 2.55
CA GLY A 84 12.97 5.56 2.95
C GLY A 84 12.20 6.63 2.20
N ASN A 85 12.74 7.15 1.08
CA ASN A 85 11.97 8.02 0.19
C ASN A 85 11.11 7.19 -0.75
N LEU A 86 9.98 7.77 -1.15
CA LEU A 86 9.03 7.17 -2.07
C LEU A 86 9.36 7.56 -3.50
N TYR A 87 9.76 6.60 -4.33
CA TYR A 87 9.72 6.75 -5.78
C TYR A 87 8.33 6.40 -6.29
N MET A 88 7.72 7.28 -7.05
CA MET A 88 6.32 7.15 -7.45
C MET A 88 6.05 7.69 -8.85
N GLY A 89 5.15 7.02 -9.56
CA GLY A 89 4.56 7.52 -10.79
C GLY A 89 3.30 8.36 -10.53
N ALA A 90 3.25 9.53 -11.12
CA ALA A 90 2.07 10.40 -11.15
C ALA A 90 1.48 10.48 -12.56
N LYS A 91 0.16 10.63 -12.61
CA LYS A 91 -0.58 10.86 -13.85
C LYS A 91 -0.59 12.35 -14.14
N MET A 92 -0.24 12.73 -15.36
CA MET A 92 -0.32 14.12 -15.83
C MET A 92 -1.48 14.25 -16.80
N LYS A 93 -2.25 15.33 -16.65
CA LYS A 93 -3.24 15.71 -17.64
C LYS A 93 -2.55 16.52 -18.74
N ASP A 94 -2.70 16.09 -19.98
CA ASP A 94 -2.29 16.85 -21.17
C ASP A 94 -3.34 16.66 -22.28
N GLU A 95 -3.11 17.23 -23.46
CA GLU A 95 -4.01 17.19 -24.62
C GLU A 95 -4.40 15.77 -25.05
N ALA A 96 -3.49 14.80 -24.91
CA ALA A 96 -3.74 13.41 -25.24
C ALA A 96 -4.59 12.67 -24.18
N SER A 97 -4.87 13.29 -23.03
CA SER A 97 -5.62 12.64 -21.94
C SER A 97 -7.09 12.38 -22.30
N ASP A 98 -7.65 13.18 -23.20
CA ASP A 98 -9.05 13.10 -23.58
C ASP A 98 -9.27 12.36 -24.93
N LEU A 99 -8.22 11.71 -25.47
CA LEU A 99 -8.31 10.95 -26.73
C LEU A 99 -9.18 9.69 -26.62
N PHE A 100 -9.17 9.03 -25.46
CA PHE A 100 -10.01 7.86 -25.19
C PHE A 100 -10.58 7.94 -23.78
N GLN A 101 -11.85 7.56 -23.61
CA GLN A 101 -12.58 7.71 -22.34
C GLN A 101 -11.90 7.05 -21.13
N ILE A 102 -11.23 5.90 -21.32
CA ILE A 102 -10.57 5.17 -20.24
C ILE A 102 -9.10 5.61 -20.03
N TRP A 103 -8.56 6.44 -20.92
CA TRP A 103 -7.14 6.80 -20.93
C TRP A 103 -6.68 7.52 -19.66
N PRO A 104 -7.45 8.43 -19.03
CA PRO A 104 -7.06 9.07 -17.78
C PRO A 104 -6.79 8.09 -16.62
N ALA A 105 -7.35 6.88 -16.66
CA ALA A 105 -7.12 5.88 -15.62
C ALA A 105 -5.71 5.27 -15.68
N PHE A 106 -5.13 5.16 -16.88
CA PHE A 106 -3.88 4.43 -17.12
C PHE A 106 -2.71 5.32 -17.52
N LYS A 107 -3.02 6.50 -18.05
CA LYS A 107 -2.01 7.38 -18.60
C LYS A 107 -1.09 7.91 -17.50
N GLY A 108 0.19 7.55 -17.61
CA GLY A 108 1.23 8.15 -16.79
C GLY A 108 1.74 9.47 -17.36
N GLY A 109 2.59 10.15 -16.61
CA GLY A 109 3.23 11.37 -17.08
C GLY A 109 4.57 11.66 -16.42
N GLN A 110 4.69 11.39 -15.12
CA GLN A 110 5.89 11.77 -14.39
C GLN A 110 6.30 10.72 -13.36
N ILE A 111 7.62 10.60 -13.16
CA ILE A 111 8.20 9.88 -12.03
C ILE A 111 8.83 10.92 -11.11
N ARG A 112 8.58 10.81 -9.80
CA ARG A 112 9.14 11.69 -8.78
C ARG A 112 9.65 10.91 -7.59
N GLU A 113 10.61 11.51 -6.89
CA GLU A 113 11.01 11.11 -5.55
C GLU A 113 10.29 12.04 -4.54
N ALA A 114 9.50 11.48 -3.65
CA ALA A 114 8.90 12.16 -2.52
C ALA A 114 9.67 11.81 -1.25
N LEU A 115 10.08 12.83 -0.50
CA LEU A 115 10.63 12.62 0.84
C LEU A 115 9.58 11.93 1.71
N PRO A 116 9.99 11.13 2.72
CA PRO A 116 9.06 10.74 3.75
C PRO A 116 8.45 12.02 4.34
N PRO A 117 7.12 12.13 4.50
CA PRO A 117 6.53 13.19 5.29
C PRO A 117 7.29 13.23 6.60
N ALA A 118 7.91 14.38 6.86
CA ALA A 118 8.53 14.61 8.13
C ALA A 118 7.52 14.20 9.20
N ARG A 119 7.94 13.44 10.22
CA ARG A 119 7.22 13.46 11.50
C ARG A 119 7.00 14.95 11.78
N CYS A 120 5.74 15.37 11.83
CA CYS A 120 5.34 16.76 11.78
C CYS A 120 6.36 17.68 12.46
N CYS A 121 7.05 18.49 11.68
CA CYS A 121 7.92 19.55 12.19
C CYS A 121 8.00 20.68 11.15
N GLY A 122 7.10 21.66 11.28
CA GLY A 122 7.24 23.03 10.77
C GLY A 122 7.11 23.26 9.26
N PRO A 123 6.72 24.49 8.84
CA PRO A 123 6.64 24.85 7.43
C PRO A 123 8.02 24.87 6.77
N THR A 124 8.10 24.33 5.57
CA THR A 124 9.27 24.36 4.68
C THR A 124 9.73 25.81 4.46
N PRO A 125 11.03 26.14 4.60
CA PRO A 125 11.51 27.47 4.21
C PRO A 125 11.38 27.65 2.70
N THR A 126 10.70 28.72 2.29
CA THR A 126 10.61 29.19 0.90
C THR A 126 12.02 29.38 0.33
N PRO A 127 12.31 28.94 -0.92
CA PRO A 127 13.59 29.24 -1.55
C PRO A 127 13.74 30.75 -1.68
N ALA A 128 14.86 31.31 -1.18
CA ALA A 128 15.18 32.71 -1.36
C ALA A 128 15.37 33.01 -2.86
N GLU A 129 14.66 34.03 -3.33
CA GLU A 129 14.78 34.62 -4.66
C GLU A 129 16.17 35.29 -4.78
N PRO A 130 16.92 35.10 -5.87
CA PRO A 130 18.21 35.77 -6.05
C PRO A 130 18.02 37.23 -6.48
N ASP A 131 18.71 38.14 -5.79
CA ASP A 131 18.87 39.57 -6.15
C ASP A 131 19.57 39.79 -7.51
#